data_AF-A0A9X1L6A9-F1
#
_entry.id   AF-A0A9X1L6A9-F1
#
_cell.length_a   1.000
_cell.length_b   1.000
_cell.length_c   1.000
_cell.angle_alpha   90.00
_cell.angle_beta   90.00
_cell.angle_gamma   90.00
#
_symmetry.space_group_name_H-M   'P 1'
#
loop_
_entity.id
_entity.type
_entity.pdbx_description
1 polymer ?
#
loop_
_entity_poly.entity_id
_entity_poly.type
_entity_poly.pdbx_seq_one_letter_code
_entity_poly.pdbx_strand_id
1 'polypeptide(L)'
;MIKDIILSFKDNLKQKSTNPFFGTLIIVWIIHNWEFIYNVFNFEKGKTLAQKIEYLKLFLEPIPFIKNLGVCVLITFIVLIVTFLLLNLSRLIKNISEKKLTPWIYKISDKNSIVLKSDYDLMKNERDLLSQKLEEERDSKLKLRTEINKLEERLGKNIDGEDLKMEFNYESEIDHILNEIKQNEKNLKDFNTLIDKIHNDELIEYPVFKDLLNFLLRYDVLKLKSKATNRDYRKYEFTSFGNQIKSEFLKRK
;
A
#
# COMPACT_ATOMS: atom_id res chain seq x y z
N MET A 1 -2.92 -34.74 -51.04
CA MET A 1 -2.91 -33.52 -51.89
C MET A 1 -3.68 -32.35 -51.29
N ILE A 2 -5.03 -32.35 -51.23
CA ILE A 2 -5.77 -31.19 -50.67
C ILE A 2 -5.44 -30.96 -49.17
N LYS A 3 -5.32 -32.03 -48.37
CA LYS A 3 -4.88 -31.94 -46.97
C LYS A 3 -3.47 -31.36 -46.83
N ASP A 4 -2.54 -31.73 -47.70
CA ASP A 4 -1.15 -31.27 -47.67
C ASP A 4 -1.04 -29.80 -48.10
N ILE A 5 -1.88 -29.38 -49.06
CA ILE A 5 -2.04 -27.97 -49.45
C ILE A 5 -2.62 -27.17 -48.28
N ILE A 6 -3.66 -27.66 -47.60
CA ILE A 6 -4.25 -26.97 -46.45
C ILE A 6 -3.27 -26.89 -45.28
N LEU A 7 -2.49 -27.96 -45.01
CA LEU A 7 -1.47 -27.98 -43.97
C LEU A 7 -0.33 -27.00 -44.27
N SER A 8 0.20 -27.01 -45.50
CA SER A 8 1.27 -26.08 -45.92
C SER A 8 0.80 -24.62 -45.98
N PHE A 9 -0.45 -24.35 -46.36
CA PHE A 9 -1.05 -23.01 -46.26
C PHE A 9 -1.27 -22.60 -44.81
N LYS A 10 -1.74 -23.49 -43.94
CA LYS A 10 -1.94 -23.22 -42.52
C LYS A 10 -0.63 -22.91 -41.81
N ASP A 11 0.44 -23.64 -42.11
CA ASP A 11 1.76 -23.41 -41.50
C ASP A 11 2.39 -22.10 -41.99
N ASN A 12 2.28 -21.78 -43.29
CA ASN A 12 2.68 -20.48 -43.83
C ASN A 12 1.84 -19.32 -43.27
N LEU A 13 0.52 -19.50 -43.19
CA LEU A 13 -0.38 -18.51 -42.59
C LEU A 13 -0.08 -18.35 -41.11
N LYS A 14 0.23 -19.42 -40.37
CA LYS A 14 0.57 -19.33 -38.94
C LYS A 14 1.89 -18.59 -38.73
N GLN A 15 2.93 -18.92 -39.50
CA GLN A 15 4.22 -18.20 -39.44
C GLN A 15 4.07 -16.72 -39.84
N LYS A 16 3.31 -16.40 -40.89
CA LYS A 16 3.15 -15.01 -41.36
C LYS A 16 2.08 -14.21 -40.63
N SER A 17 1.05 -14.85 -40.07
CA SER A 17 0.01 -14.24 -39.22
C SER A 17 0.50 -13.98 -37.79
N THR A 18 1.63 -14.57 -37.39
CA THR A 18 2.33 -14.14 -36.16
C THR A 18 2.76 -12.67 -36.27
N ASN A 19 2.95 -12.16 -37.49
CA ASN A 19 3.06 -10.73 -37.72
C ASN A 19 1.63 -10.14 -37.88
N PRO A 20 1.17 -9.34 -36.89
CA PRO A 20 -0.18 -8.77 -36.90
C PRO A 20 -0.48 -7.95 -38.15
N PHE A 21 0.55 -7.42 -38.82
CA PHE A 21 0.39 -6.68 -40.07
C PHE A 21 -0.23 -7.51 -41.20
N PHE A 22 0.27 -8.72 -41.46
CA PHE A 22 -0.24 -9.53 -42.58
C PHE A 22 -1.67 -10.02 -42.32
N GLY A 23 -1.97 -10.39 -41.07
CA GLY A 23 -3.33 -10.77 -40.69
C GLY A 23 -4.31 -9.62 -40.89
N THR A 24 -3.98 -8.43 -40.38
CA THR A 24 -4.83 -7.24 -40.56
C THR A 24 -4.93 -6.84 -42.03
N LEU A 25 -3.85 -6.95 -42.81
CA LEU A 25 -3.84 -6.63 -44.24
C LEU A 25 -4.79 -7.52 -45.04
N ILE A 26 -4.80 -8.84 -44.78
CA ILE A 26 -5.73 -9.76 -45.44
C ILE A 26 -7.18 -9.38 -45.11
N ILE A 27 -7.48 -9.09 -43.85
CA ILE A 27 -8.83 -8.68 -43.42
C ILE A 27 -9.23 -7.37 -44.08
N VAL A 28 -8.37 -6.35 -44.05
CA VAL A 28 -8.60 -5.05 -44.69
C VAL A 28 -8.80 -5.22 -46.19
N TRP A 29 -8.01 -6.06 -46.85
CA TRP A 29 -8.14 -6.31 -48.28
C TRP A 29 -9.50 -6.96 -48.62
N ILE A 30 -9.94 -7.97 -47.85
CA ILE A 30 -11.25 -8.60 -48.03
C ILE A 30 -12.39 -7.59 -47.84
N ILE A 31 -12.32 -6.76 -46.81
CA ILE A 31 -13.35 -5.76 -46.51
C ILE A 31 -13.36 -4.65 -47.57
N HIS A 32 -12.19 -4.15 -47.97
CA HIS A 32 -12.07 -3.09 -48.97
C HIS A 32 -12.51 -3.56 -50.36
N ASN A 33 -12.23 -4.82 -50.69
CA ASN A 33 -12.58 -5.45 -51.98
C ASN A 33 -13.78 -6.40 -51.84
N TRP A 34 -14.74 -6.07 -50.97
CA TRP A 34 -15.87 -6.95 -50.67
C TRP A 34 -16.72 -7.26 -51.90
N GLU A 35 -16.86 -6.33 -52.85
CA GLU A 35 -17.59 -6.54 -54.11
C GLU A 35 -16.91 -7.59 -54.99
N PHE A 36 -15.57 -7.60 -55.03
CA PHE A 36 -14.79 -8.61 -55.74
C PHE A 36 -14.97 -9.98 -55.09
N ILE A 37 -14.82 -10.06 -53.77
CA ILE A 37 -15.00 -11.30 -53.00
C ILE A 37 -16.42 -11.84 -53.24
N TYR A 38 -17.43 -10.99 -53.10
CA TYR A 38 -18.83 -11.35 -53.27
C TYR A 38 -19.10 -11.89 -54.68
N ASN A 39 -18.59 -11.22 -55.72
CA ASN A 39 -18.77 -11.65 -57.10
C ASN A 39 -17.99 -12.92 -57.45
N VAL A 40 -16.84 -13.19 -56.81
CA VAL A 40 -16.12 -14.46 -57.00
C VAL A 40 -16.98 -15.64 -56.52
N PHE A 41 -17.55 -15.53 -55.32
CA PHE A 41 -18.30 -16.64 -54.70
C PHE A 41 -19.78 -16.72 -55.09
N ASN A 42 -20.39 -15.63 -55.55
CA ASN A 42 -21.78 -15.62 -56.00
C ASN A 42 -21.90 -15.54 -57.52
N PHE A 43 -22.93 -16.20 -58.06
CA PHE A 43 -23.33 -16.09 -59.45
C PHE A 43 -24.67 -15.36 -59.49
N GLU A 44 -24.71 -14.18 -60.10
CA GLU A 44 -25.97 -13.50 -60.36
C GLU A 44 -26.84 -14.34 -61.30
N LYS A 45 -28.12 -14.48 -60.94
CA LYS A 45 -29.09 -15.23 -61.74
C LYS A 45 -29.24 -14.55 -63.10
N GLY A 46 -28.96 -15.29 -64.18
CA GLY A 46 -29.10 -14.82 -65.56
C GLY A 46 -27.80 -14.34 -66.24
N LYS A 47 -26.66 -14.30 -65.55
CA LYS A 47 -25.35 -14.01 -66.18
C LYS A 47 -24.64 -15.29 -66.61
N THR A 48 -24.03 -15.25 -67.79
CA THR A 48 -23.19 -16.35 -68.29
C THR A 48 -21.80 -16.32 -67.65
N LEU A 49 -21.11 -17.47 -67.62
CA LEU A 49 -19.73 -17.58 -67.12
C LEU A 49 -18.79 -16.58 -67.84
N ALA A 50 -18.99 -16.37 -69.14
CA ALA A 50 -18.20 -15.42 -69.94
C ALA A 50 -18.33 -13.98 -69.43
N GLN A 51 -19.56 -13.54 -69.15
CA GLN A 51 -19.84 -12.21 -68.60
C GLN A 51 -19.24 -12.01 -67.21
N LYS A 52 -19.21 -13.06 -66.38
CA LYS A 52 -18.56 -13.01 -65.06
C LYS A 52 -17.04 -12.88 -65.18
N ILE A 53 -16.41 -13.62 -66.10
CA ILE A 53 -14.97 -13.52 -66.36
C ILE A 53 -14.61 -12.13 -66.90
N GLU A 54 -15.43 -11.60 -67.81
CA GLU A 54 -15.25 -10.25 -68.37
C GLU A 54 -15.36 -9.17 -67.30
N TYR A 55 -16.35 -9.27 -66.40
CA TYR A 55 -16.47 -8.38 -65.23
C TYR A 55 -15.23 -8.45 -64.31
N LEU A 56 -14.72 -9.65 -64.03
CA LEU A 56 -13.51 -9.81 -63.20
C LEU A 56 -12.26 -9.22 -63.87
N LYS A 57 -12.14 -9.32 -65.20
CA LYS A 57 -11.06 -8.68 -65.97
C LYS A 57 -11.18 -7.16 -65.90
N LEU A 58 -12.38 -6.64 -66.15
CA LEU A 58 -12.71 -5.21 -66.04
C LEU A 58 -12.56 -4.67 -64.61
N PHE A 59 -12.63 -5.50 -63.57
CA PHE A 59 -12.36 -5.07 -62.20
C PHE A 59 -10.85 -4.97 -61.92
N LEU A 60 -10.04 -5.79 -62.59
CA LEU A 60 -8.58 -5.79 -62.46
C LEU A 60 -7.87 -4.74 -63.34
N GLU A 61 -8.55 -4.20 -64.35
CA GLU A 61 -8.01 -3.24 -65.33
C GLU A 61 -7.95 -1.74 -64.87
N PRO A 62 -8.99 -1.13 -64.28
CA PRO A 62 -9.09 0.33 -64.17
C PRO A 62 -8.33 0.92 -62.97
N ILE A 63 -8.04 0.11 -61.95
CA ILE A 63 -7.14 0.50 -60.86
C ILE A 63 -5.95 -0.45 -60.93
N PRO A 64 -4.71 0.05 -61.14
CA PRO A 64 -3.56 -0.83 -61.12
C PRO A 64 -3.56 -1.54 -59.76
N PHE A 65 -3.57 -2.87 -59.78
CA PHE A 65 -3.62 -3.72 -58.59
C PHE A 65 -2.71 -3.21 -57.46
N ILE A 66 -1.54 -2.69 -57.82
CA ILE A 66 -0.54 -2.08 -56.94
C ILE A 66 -1.08 -0.85 -56.19
N LYS A 67 -1.85 0.03 -56.83
CA LYS A 67 -2.46 1.21 -56.19
C LYS A 67 -3.52 0.79 -55.17
N ASN A 68 -4.37 -0.17 -55.54
CA ASN A 68 -5.37 -0.72 -54.63
C ASN A 68 -4.72 -1.42 -53.42
N LEU A 69 -3.69 -2.23 -53.68
CA LEU A 69 -2.89 -2.87 -52.64
C LEU A 69 -2.23 -1.81 -51.72
N GLY A 70 -1.69 -0.74 -52.30
CA GLY A 70 -1.10 0.39 -51.56
C GLY A 70 -2.11 1.09 -50.64
N VAL A 71 -3.34 1.30 -51.10
CA VAL A 71 -4.43 1.83 -50.26
C VAL A 71 -4.75 0.87 -49.12
N CYS A 72 -4.86 -0.44 -49.39
CA CYS A 72 -5.09 -1.44 -48.36
C CYS A 72 -3.96 -1.47 -47.32
N VAL A 73 -2.71 -1.36 -47.75
CA VAL A 73 -1.54 -1.26 -46.86
C VAL A 73 -1.63 -0.02 -45.98
N LEU A 74 -1.98 1.14 -46.55
CA LEU A 74 -2.12 2.39 -45.79
C LEU A 74 -3.25 2.32 -44.75
N ILE A 75 -4.42 1.77 -45.13
CA ILE A 75 -5.53 1.53 -44.21
C ILE A 75 -5.10 0.57 -43.10
N THR A 76 -4.34 -0.49 -43.43
CA THR A 76 -3.82 -1.45 -42.44
C THR A 76 -2.94 -0.75 -41.39
N PHE A 77 -2.04 0.15 -41.82
CA PHE A 77 -1.24 0.93 -40.89
C PHE A 77 -2.10 1.80 -39.97
N ILE A 78 -3.12 2.48 -40.50
CA ILE A 78 -4.03 3.29 -39.69
C ILE A 78 -4.76 2.42 -38.66
N VAL A 79 -5.30 1.27 -39.07
CA VAL A 79 -6.00 0.34 -38.16
C VAL A 79 -5.07 -0.15 -37.06
N LEU A 80 -3.80 -0.46 -37.36
CA LEU A 80 -2.83 -0.86 -36.34
C LEU A 80 -2.53 0.28 -35.38
N ILE A 81 -2.29 1.50 -35.88
CA ILE A 81 -2.04 2.68 -35.04
C ILE A 81 -3.22 2.90 -34.08
N VAL A 82 -4.45 2.89 -34.59
CA VAL A 82 -5.66 3.04 -33.78
C VAL A 82 -5.77 1.92 -32.74
N THR A 83 -5.47 0.68 -33.13
CA THR A 83 -5.48 -0.46 -32.21
C THR A 83 -4.48 -0.27 -31.07
N PHE A 84 -3.25 0.17 -31.38
CA PHE A 84 -2.24 0.48 -30.36
C PHE A 84 -2.67 1.64 -29.46
N LEU A 85 -3.28 2.68 -30.01
CA LEU A 85 -3.83 3.79 -29.21
C LEU A 85 -4.93 3.30 -28.26
N LEU A 86 -5.87 2.48 -28.75
CA LEU A 86 -6.94 1.89 -27.95
C LEU A 86 -6.41 0.99 -26.84
N LEU A 87 -5.37 0.18 -27.12
CA LEU A 87 -4.73 -0.66 -26.10
C LEU A 87 -4.07 0.18 -25.01
N ASN A 88 -3.38 1.26 -25.38
CA ASN A 88 -2.79 2.19 -24.41
C ASN A 88 -3.87 2.92 -23.61
N LEU A 89 -4.97 3.33 -24.26
CA LEU A 89 -6.09 3.96 -23.59
C LEU A 89 -6.78 2.99 -22.62
N SER A 90 -6.95 1.73 -23.00
CA SER A 90 -7.47 0.66 -22.13
C SER A 90 -6.57 0.48 -20.90
N ARG A 91 -5.25 0.45 -21.07
CA ARG A 91 -4.29 0.41 -19.96
C ARG A 91 -4.38 1.65 -19.07
N LEU A 92 -4.54 2.83 -19.66
CA LEU A 92 -4.71 4.09 -18.92
C LEU A 92 -5.99 4.05 -18.09
N ILE A 93 -7.12 3.64 -18.67
CA ILE A 93 -8.40 3.49 -17.97
C ILE A 93 -8.25 2.49 -16.83
N LYS A 94 -7.64 1.32 -17.08
CA LYS A 94 -7.41 0.31 -16.04
C LYS A 94 -6.55 0.85 -14.90
N ASN A 95 -5.45 1.53 -15.21
CA ASN A 95 -4.57 2.13 -14.21
C ASN A 95 -5.28 3.22 -13.40
N ILE A 96 -6.10 4.07 -14.03
CA ILE A 96 -6.89 5.08 -13.33
C ILE A 96 -7.95 4.40 -12.45
N SER A 97 -8.61 3.38 -12.97
CA SER A 97 -9.61 2.60 -12.23
C SER A 97 -8.98 2.01 -10.97
N GLU A 98 -7.91 1.22 -11.12
CA GLU A 98 -7.25 0.53 -10.00
C GLU A 98 -6.58 1.49 -9.01
N LYS A 99 -5.93 2.56 -9.49
CA LYS A 99 -5.12 3.44 -8.62
C LYS A 99 -5.86 4.65 -8.08
N LYS A 100 -6.95 5.09 -8.71
CA LYS A 100 -7.70 6.29 -8.28
C LYS A 100 -9.15 6.00 -7.99
N LEU A 101 -9.85 5.28 -8.87
CA LEU A 101 -11.28 5.08 -8.76
C LEU A 101 -11.63 4.07 -7.66
N THR A 102 -10.92 2.94 -7.62
CA THR A 102 -11.09 1.88 -6.62
C THR A 102 -10.82 2.40 -5.19
N PRO A 103 -9.72 3.10 -4.88
CA PRO A 103 -9.50 3.69 -3.55
C PRO A 103 -10.54 4.76 -3.20
N TRP A 104 -10.96 5.57 -4.19
CA TRP A 104 -11.97 6.60 -3.98
C TRP A 104 -13.35 6.00 -3.66
N ILE A 105 -13.77 4.95 -4.39
CA ILE A 105 -14.99 4.20 -4.12
C ILE A 105 -14.91 3.55 -2.73
N TYR A 106 -13.79 2.91 -2.38
CA TYR A 106 -13.62 2.32 -1.04
C TYR A 106 -13.66 3.36 0.07
N LYS A 107 -13.06 4.54 -0.13
CA LYS A 107 -13.14 5.66 0.83
C LYS A 107 -14.58 6.14 1.07
N ILE A 108 -15.45 6.03 0.07
CA ILE A 108 -16.86 6.43 0.17
C ILE A 108 -17.72 5.29 0.72
N SER A 109 -17.46 4.04 0.33
CA SER A 109 -18.30 2.89 0.63
C SER A 109 -18.02 2.24 1.98
N ASP A 110 -16.78 2.28 2.48
CA ASP A 110 -16.43 1.61 3.74
C ASP A 110 -15.31 2.36 4.47
N LYS A 111 -15.70 3.23 5.40
CA LYS A 111 -14.78 4.17 6.08
C LYS A 111 -13.75 3.48 7.00
N ASN A 112 -13.87 2.18 7.30
CA ASN A 112 -13.17 1.59 8.44
C ASN A 112 -12.34 0.30 8.20
N SER A 113 -12.32 -0.30 7.01
CA SER A 113 -11.92 -1.74 6.95
C SER A 113 -10.78 -2.12 6.00
N ILE A 114 -10.51 -1.38 4.91
CA ILE A 114 -9.65 -1.95 3.85
C ILE A 114 -8.55 -0.97 3.45
N VAL A 115 -7.40 -1.13 4.12
CA VAL A 115 -6.12 -0.55 3.68
C VAL A 115 -5.61 -1.39 2.50
N LEU A 116 -5.19 -0.75 1.41
CA LEU A 116 -4.55 -1.44 0.30
C LEU A 116 -3.33 -2.19 0.82
N LYS A 117 -3.11 -3.43 0.37
CA LYS A 117 -1.98 -4.26 0.83
C LYS A 117 -0.63 -3.54 0.65
N SER A 118 -0.48 -2.73 -0.41
CA SER A 118 0.69 -1.87 -0.62
C SER A 118 0.92 -0.85 0.50
N ASP A 119 -0.15 -0.24 0.97
CA ASP A 119 -0.09 0.80 2.00
C ASP A 119 0.16 0.15 3.37
N TYR A 120 -0.41 -1.04 3.59
CA TYR A 120 -0.09 -1.86 4.75
C TYR A 120 1.39 -2.26 4.77
N ASP A 121 1.94 -2.73 3.65
CA ASP A 121 3.34 -3.14 3.56
C ASP A 121 4.29 -1.94 3.73
N LEU A 122 3.95 -0.76 3.20
CA LEU A 122 4.69 0.49 3.44
C LEU A 122 4.69 0.89 4.92
N MET A 123 3.50 0.94 5.53
CA MET A 123 3.37 1.31 6.95
C MET A 123 4.04 0.29 7.88
N LYS A 124 4.02 -1.00 7.52
CA LYS A 124 4.71 -2.05 8.26
C LYS A 124 6.22 -1.88 8.17
N ASN A 125 6.76 -1.62 6.98
CA ASN A 125 8.19 -1.37 6.81
C ASN A 125 8.64 -0.11 7.57
N GLU A 126 7.84 0.95 7.55
CA GLU A 126 8.13 2.19 8.29
C GLU A 126 8.11 1.96 9.81
N ARG A 127 7.13 1.19 10.32
CA ARG A 127 7.09 0.77 11.72
C ARG A 127 8.31 -0.06 12.11
N ASP A 128 8.73 -0.98 11.26
CA ASP A 128 9.87 -1.87 11.54
C ASP A 128 11.17 -1.04 11.60
N LEU A 129 11.35 -0.08 10.68
CA LEU A 129 12.44 0.89 10.69
C LEU A 129 12.45 1.76 11.96
N LEU A 130 11.29 2.27 12.38
CA LEU A 130 11.17 3.05 13.61
C LEU A 130 11.46 2.22 14.86
N SER A 131 11.06 0.95 14.86
CA SER A 131 11.33 0.03 15.97
C SER A 131 12.82 -0.25 16.10
N GLN A 132 13.50 -0.48 14.98
CA GLN A 132 14.95 -0.65 14.95
C GLN A 132 15.69 0.60 15.46
N LYS A 133 15.30 1.79 15.01
CA LYS A 133 15.90 3.05 15.51
C LYS A 133 15.70 3.24 17.01
N LEU A 134 14.52 2.89 17.52
CA LEU A 134 14.23 2.98 18.96
C LEU A 134 15.13 2.03 19.77
N GLU A 135 15.39 0.84 19.25
CA GLU A 135 16.26 -0.14 19.88
C GLU A 135 17.72 0.32 19.88
N GLU A 136 18.20 0.88 18.76
CA GLU A 136 19.53 1.50 18.66
C GLU A 136 19.72 2.69 19.63
N GLU A 137 18.70 3.54 19.79
CA GLU A 137 18.73 4.63 20.78
C GLU A 137 18.77 4.10 22.22
N ARG A 138 18.01 3.04 22.52
CA ARG A 138 18.02 2.41 23.85
C ARG A 138 19.37 1.81 24.17
N ASP A 139 19.98 1.09 23.24
CA ASP A 139 21.31 0.51 23.40
C ASP A 139 22.38 1.59 23.58
N SER A 140 22.29 2.69 22.82
CA SER A 140 23.19 3.84 22.95
C SER A 140 23.04 4.50 24.33
N LYS A 141 21.81 4.68 24.80
CA LYS A 141 21.53 5.22 26.13
C LYS A 141 22.03 4.29 27.24
N LEU A 142 21.91 2.98 27.08
CA LEU A 142 22.45 2.00 28.02
C LEU A 142 23.98 2.05 28.07
N LYS A 143 24.65 2.12 26.91
CA LYS A 143 26.11 2.27 26.83
C LYS A 143 26.57 3.55 27.53
N LEU A 144 25.93 4.69 27.22
CA LEU A 144 26.22 5.96 27.89
C LEU A 144 26.01 5.87 29.41
N ARG A 145 24.93 5.23 29.87
CA ARG A 145 24.72 4.98 31.31
C ARG A 145 25.83 4.14 31.93
N THR A 146 26.27 3.06 31.26
CA THR A 146 27.37 2.26 31.77
C THR A 146 28.70 3.00 31.77
N GLU A 147 28.93 3.89 30.82
CA GLU A 147 30.12 4.75 30.77
C GLU A 147 30.08 5.79 31.89
N ILE A 148 28.92 6.42 32.12
CA ILE A 148 28.70 7.35 33.24
C ILE A 148 29.01 6.63 34.56
N ASN A 149 28.41 5.46 34.81
CA ASN A 149 28.66 4.69 36.03
C ASN A 149 30.15 4.33 36.20
N LYS A 150 30.86 3.99 35.12
CA LYS A 150 32.31 3.70 35.15
C LYS A 150 33.13 4.95 35.42
N LEU A 151 32.74 6.11 34.88
CA LEU A 151 33.39 7.39 35.16
C LEU A 151 33.16 7.82 36.60
N GLU A 152 31.95 7.66 37.12
CA GLU A 152 31.61 7.88 38.53
C GLU A 152 32.43 6.96 39.45
N GLU A 153 32.54 5.67 39.13
CA GLU A 153 33.35 4.73 39.91
C GLU A 153 34.84 5.11 39.91
N ARG A 154 35.36 5.62 38.78
CA ARG A 154 36.74 6.11 38.66
C ARG A 154 36.97 7.43 39.39
N LEU A 155 35.98 8.31 39.42
CA LEU A 155 36.02 9.56 40.17
C LEU A 155 35.93 9.29 41.68
N GLY A 156 35.03 8.41 42.10
CA GLY A 156 34.85 8.01 43.50
C GLY A 156 36.05 7.26 44.10
N LYS A 157 36.90 6.62 43.28
CA LYS A 157 38.17 6.01 43.73
C LYS A 157 39.34 7.00 43.87
N ASN A 158 39.21 8.23 43.38
CA ASN A 158 40.28 9.24 43.40
C ASN A 158 39.98 10.42 44.35
N ILE A 159 38.87 10.39 45.09
CA ILE A 159 38.47 11.45 46.01
C ILE A 159 38.22 10.82 47.38
N ASP A 160 39.28 10.66 48.16
CA ASP A 160 39.17 10.56 49.62
C ASP A 160 38.79 11.94 50.14
N GLY A 161 37.55 12.12 50.59
CA GLY A 161 37.12 13.35 51.26
C GLY A 161 35.69 13.77 50.90
N GLU A 162 34.74 13.29 51.70
CA GLU A 162 33.45 13.85 52.16
C GLU A 162 32.54 14.76 51.31
N ASP A 163 32.92 15.31 50.16
CA ASP A 163 32.03 16.18 49.38
C ASP A 163 31.86 15.63 47.96
N LEU A 164 30.78 14.87 47.79
CA LEU A 164 29.94 14.69 46.58
C LEU A 164 29.23 13.33 46.64
N LYS A 165 28.41 13.14 47.68
CA LYS A 165 27.19 12.35 47.48
C LYS A 165 26.25 13.20 46.62
N MET A 166 26.39 13.11 45.30
CA MET A 166 25.21 13.33 44.46
C MET A 166 24.26 12.15 44.71
N GLU A 167 23.54 12.21 45.83
CA GLU A 167 22.24 11.57 45.92
C GLU A 167 21.43 12.15 44.76
N PHE A 168 21.23 11.35 43.71
CA PHE A 168 20.15 11.63 42.77
C PHE A 168 18.90 11.83 43.61
N ASN A 169 18.38 13.05 43.58
CA ASN A 169 17.27 13.50 44.39
C ASN A 169 15.98 12.81 43.89
N TYR A 170 15.82 11.52 44.18
CA TYR A 170 14.60 10.74 43.92
C TYR A 170 13.39 11.41 44.56
N GLU A 171 13.60 12.13 45.67
CA GLU A 171 12.59 12.93 46.35
C GLU A 171 12.09 14.07 45.43
N SER A 172 12.99 14.77 44.72
CA SER A 172 12.63 15.82 43.76
C SER A 172 11.84 15.32 42.55
N GLU A 173 12.08 14.10 42.06
CA GLU A 173 11.35 13.56 40.91
C GLU A 173 9.96 13.06 41.31
N ILE A 174 9.85 12.41 42.48
CA ILE A 174 8.56 12.05 43.08
C ILE A 174 7.74 13.32 43.36
N ASP A 175 8.35 14.36 43.94
CA ASP A 175 7.68 15.63 44.21
C ASP A 175 7.23 16.33 42.92
N HIS A 176 8.04 16.31 41.86
CA HIS A 176 7.66 16.86 40.56
C HIS A 176 6.44 16.14 39.98
N ILE A 177 6.43 14.80 40.00
CA ILE A 177 5.31 13.99 39.50
C ILE A 177 4.05 14.22 40.35
N LEU A 178 4.18 14.26 41.68
CA LEU A 178 3.06 14.52 42.59
C LEU A 178 2.49 15.94 42.40
N ASN A 179 3.34 16.93 42.17
CA ASN A 179 2.92 18.30 41.90
C ASN A 179 2.17 18.41 40.58
N GLU A 180 2.64 17.77 39.51
CA GLU A 180 1.93 17.69 38.21
C GLU A 180 0.55 17.01 38.33
N ILE A 181 0.44 15.96 39.14
CA ILE A 181 -0.85 15.29 39.40
C ILE A 181 -1.78 16.20 40.22
N LYS A 182 -1.24 16.94 41.20
CA LYS A 182 -2.02 17.80 42.11
C LYS A 182 -2.40 19.16 41.50
N GLN A 183 -1.63 19.69 40.55
CA GLN A 183 -1.88 21.00 39.92
C GLN A 183 -3.19 21.03 39.12
N ASN A 184 -3.70 19.87 38.70
CA ASN A 184 -4.95 19.77 37.95
C ASN A 184 -5.96 18.91 38.73
N GLU A 185 -7.06 19.52 39.19
CA GLU A 185 -8.12 18.83 39.94
C GLU A 185 -8.68 17.62 39.18
N LYS A 186 -8.70 17.68 37.85
CA LYS A 186 -9.10 16.55 37.00
C LYS A 186 -8.10 15.40 37.11
N ASN A 187 -6.80 15.68 37.00
CA ASN A 187 -5.74 14.67 37.13
C ASN A 187 -5.73 14.03 38.53
N LEU A 188 -6.01 14.81 39.57
CA LEU A 188 -6.11 14.28 40.94
C LEU A 188 -7.26 13.29 41.09
N LYS A 189 -8.46 13.63 40.58
CA LYS A 189 -9.64 12.73 40.60
C LYS A 189 -9.40 11.50 39.74
N ASP A 190 -8.84 11.69 38.56
CA ASP A 190 -8.52 10.64 37.61
C ASP A 190 -7.45 9.69 38.18
N PHE A 191 -6.43 10.20 38.86
CA PHE A 191 -5.39 9.39 39.49
C PHE A 191 -5.92 8.56 40.66
N ASN A 192 -6.78 9.12 41.51
CA ASN A 192 -7.47 8.33 42.55
C ASN A 192 -8.30 7.20 41.90
N THR A 193 -9.06 7.53 40.85
CA THR A 193 -9.87 6.54 40.12
C THR A 193 -9.00 5.44 39.49
N LEU A 194 -7.83 5.79 38.96
CA LEU A 194 -6.87 4.83 38.41
C LEU A 194 -6.27 3.93 39.48
N ILE A 195 -5.95 4.47 40.67
CA ILE A 195 -5.46 3.64 41.79
C ILE A 195 -6.48 2.57 42.16
N ASP A 196 -7.75 2.94 42.27
CA ASP A 196 -8.84 2.01 42.63
C ASP A 196 -9.08 0.97 41.53
N LYS A 197 -9.16 1.40 40.27
CA LYS A 197 -9.35 0.51 39.12
C LYS A 197 -8.19 -0.49 38.94
N ILE A 198 -6.95 -0.05 39.13
CA ILE A 198 -5.77 -0.92 39.05
C ILE A 198 -5.74 -1.90 40.23
N HIS A 199 -6.13 -1.45 41.43
CA HIS A 199 -6.20 -2.32 42.60
C HIS A 199 -7.24 -3.44 42.43
N ASN A 200 -8.39 -3.13 41.82
CA ASN A 200 -9.46 -4.08 41.53
C ASN A 200 -9.24 -4.90 40.24
N ASP A 201 -8.09 -4.75 39.55
CA ASP A 201 -7.77 -5.38 38.26
C ASP A 201 -8.81 -5.11 37.15
N GLU A 202 -9.44 -3.94 37.18
CA GLU A 202 -10.47 -3.50 36.25
C GLU A 202 -9.91 -3.02 34.90
N LEU A 203 -10.77 -3.01 33.87
CA LEU A 203 -10.43 -2.46 32.56
C LEU A 203 -10.51 -0.93 32.58
N ILE A 204 -9.45 -0.30 32.08
CA ILE A 204 -9.34 1.16 31.98
C ILE A 204 -9.57 1.58 30.54
N GLU A 205 -10.51 2.51 30.35
CA GLU A 205 -10.81 3.12 29.06
C GLU A 205 -9.74 4.16 28.70
N TYR A 206 -8.87 3.82 27.76
CA TYR A 206 -7.73 4.63 27.37
C TYR A 206 -8.09 6.03 26.89
N PRO A 207 -9.15 6.25 26.06
CA PRO A 207 -9.55 7.59 25.62
C PRO A 207 -9.89 8.55 26.77
N VAL A 208 -10.49 8.06 27.85
CA VAL A 208 -10.94 8.87 28.99
C VAL A 208 -9.75 9.39 29.80
N PHE A 209 -8.76 8.52 30.03
CA PHE A 209 -7.57 8.82 30.83
C PHE A 209 -6.32 9.11 29.98
N LYS A 210 -6.49 9.41 28.69
CA LYS A 210 -5.39 9.41 27.70
C LYS A 210 -4.19 10.24 28.15
N ASP A 211 -4.42 11.46 28.59
CA ASP A 211 -3.34 12.41 28.92
C ASP A 211 -2.59 11.97 30.18
N LEU A 212 -3.33 11.59 31.23
CA LEU A 212 -2.76 11.08 32.48
C LEU A 212 -2.04 9.74 32.28
N LEU A 213 -2.62 8.80 31.53
CA LEU A 213 -1.98 7.52 31.24
C LEU A 213 -0.68 7.71 30.45
N ASN A 214 -0.67 8.59 29.45
CA ASN A 214 0.55 8.87 28.68
C ASN A 214 1.63 9.49 29.56
N PHE A 215 1.25 10.41 30.45
CA PHE A 215 2.15 10.98 31.44
C PHE A 215 2.74 9.89 32.35
N LEU A 216 1.89 9.08 32.98
CA LEU A 216 2.31 8.02 33.90
C LEU A 216 3.13 6.90 33.23
N LEU A 217 2.84 6.57 31.97
CA LEU A 217 3.63 5.62 31.18
C LEU A 217 5.00 6.21 30.79
N ARG A 218 5.06 7.52 30.52
CA ARG A 218 6.32 8.21 30.17
C ARG A 218 7.30 8.24 31.34
N TYR A 219 6.80 8.40 32.56
CA TYR A 219 7.60 8.39 33.80
C TYR A 219 7.73 6.98 34.42
N ASP A 220 7.38 5.93 33.69
CA ASP A 220 7.48 4.53 34.14
C ASP A 220 6.76 4.27 35.48
N VAL A 221 5.68 4.99 35.75
CA VAL A 221 4.82 4.80 36.94
C VAL A 221 3.87 3.62 36.70
N LEU A 222 3.42 3.45 35.46
CA LEU A 222 2.53 2.38 35.03
C LEU A 222 3.18 1.54 33.93
N LYS A 223 2.80 0.27 33.87
CA LYS A 223 3.08 -0.61 32.73
C LYS A 223 1.80 -1.30 32.25
N LEU A 224 1.78 -1.65 30.97
CA LEU A 224 0.65 -2.33 30.35
C LEU A 224 0.69 -3.83 30.71
N LYS A 225 -0.33 -4.31 31.41
CA LYS A 225 -0.47 -5.73 31.81
C LYS A 225 -1.08 -6.57 30.70
N SER A 226 -2.18 -6.10 30.10
CA SER A 226 -2.82 -6.77 28.96
C SER A 226 -3.74 -5.84 28.16
N LYS A 227 -4.00 -6.19 26.90
CA LYS A 227 -4.95 -5.49 26.03
C LYS A 227 -6.26 -6.29 25.97
N ALA A 228 -7.40 -5.62 26.10
CA ALA A 228 -8.69 -6.26 25.85
C ALA A 228 -8.93 -6.47 24.34
N THR A 229 -9.91 -7.30 24.00
CA THR A 229 -10.35 -7.52 22.60
C THR A 229 -10.81 -6.23 21.92
N ASN A 230 -11.29 -5.25 22.72
CA ASN A 230 -11.62 -3.91 22.27
C ASN A 230 -10.40 -2.97 22.42
N ARG A 231 -10.03 -2.23 21.35
CA ARG A 231 -8.81 -1.40 21.27
C ARG A 231 -8.74 -0.28 22.32
N ASP A 232 -9.90 0.11 22.85
CA ASP A 232 -10.05 1.24 23.77
C ASP A 232 -9.90 0.86 25.24
N TYR A 233 -9.93 -0.44 25.59
CA TYR A 233 -9.85 -0.91 26.98
C TYR A 233 -8.55 -1.67 27.25
N ARG A 234 -7.84 -1.30 28.33
CA ARG A 234 -6.52 -1.83 28.66
C ARG A 234 -6.39 -2.08 30.16
N LYS A 235 -5.59 -3.09 30.53
CA LYS A 235 -5.19 -3.35 31.92
C LYS A 235 -3.80 -2.76 32.17
N TYR A 236 -3.67 -2.05 33.27
CA TYR A 236 -2.41 -1.45 33.72
C TYR A 236 -2.06 -1.99 35.10
N GLU A 237 -0.77 -1.96 35.41
CA GLU A 237 -0.26 -2.26 36.74
C GLU A 237 0.83 -1.25 37.11
N PHE A 238 0.97 -0.98 38.41
CA PHE A 238 2.03 -0.11 38.91
C PHE A 238 3.39 -0.81 38.80
N THR A 239 4.40 -0.06 38.39
CA THR A 239 5.80 -0.49 38.49
C THR A 239 6.29 -0.42 39.94
N SER A 240 7.51 -0.87 40.24
CA SER A 240 8.11 -0.67 41.56
C SER A 240 8.17 0.81 41.94
N PHE A 241 8.53 1.67 40.99
CA PHE A 241 8.54 3.13 41.15
C PHE A 241 7.12 3.70 41.31
N GLY A 242 6.16 3.23 40.51
CA GLY A 242 4.77 3.69 40.64
C GLY A 242 4.12 3.31 41.96
N ASN A 243 4.51 2.19 42.56
CA ASN A 243 4.08 1.84 43.92
C ASN A 243 4.65 2.79 44.97
N GLN A 244 5.86 3.31 44.80
CA GLN A 244 6.43 4.35 45.67
C GLN A 244 5.63 5.65 45.54
N ILE A 245 5.36 6.12 44.32
CA ILE A 245 4.53 7.30 44.06
C ILE A 245 3.12 7.13 44.63
N LYS A 246 2.50 5.96 44.45
CA LYS A 246 1.20 5.64 45.05
C LYS A 246 1.26 5.76 46.58
N SER A 247 2.30 5.20 47.21
CA SER A 247 2.45 5.25 48.66
C SER A 247 2.64 6.68 49.18
N GLU A 248 3.44 7.50 48.50
CA GLU A 248 3.65 8.91 48.86
C GLU A 248 2.41 9.77 48.58
N PHE A 249 1.69 9.51 47.50
CA PHE A 249 0.42 10.15 47.21
C PHE A 249 -0.64 9.89 48.28
N LEU A 250 -0.74 8.64 48.75
CA LEU A 250 -1.68 8.25 49.81
C LEU A 250 -1.29 8.79 51.19
N LYS A 251 0.00 8.94 51.49
CA LYS A 251 0.49 9.57 52.73
C LYS A 251 0.23 11.08 52.78
N ARG A 252 0.22 11.75 51.62
CA ARG A 252 0.08 13.21 51.48
C ARG A 252 -1.34 13.65 51.07
N LYS A 253 -2.34 12.80 51.34
CA LYS A 253 -3.77 13.06 51.16
C LYS A 253 -4.38 13.41 52.52
#